data_AF-A0A5C8EIV7-F1
#
_entry.id   AF-A0A5C8EIV7-F1
#
_cell.length_a   1.000
_cell.length_b   1.000
_cell.length_c   1.000
_cell.angle_alpha   90.00
_cell.angle_beta   90.00
_cell.angle_gamma   90.00
#
_symmetry.space_group_name_H-M   'P 1'
#
loop_
_entity.id
_entity.type
_entity.pdbx_description
1 polymer ?
#
loop_
_entity_poly.entity_id
_entity_poly.type
_entity_poly.pdbx_seq_one_letter_code
_entity_poly.pdbx_strand_id
1 'polypeptide(L)' 'NQAKRHLRKFNGIPKEHFHLFIKECQFRFNNPKVDKQLEIIYNLARKELF' A
#
# COMPACT_ATOMS: atom_id res chain seq x y z
N ASN A 1 0.28 -22.87 6.75
CA ASN A 1 0.81 -21.99 5.68
C ASN A 1 -0.19 -20.92 5.24
N GLN A 2 -0.65 -20.07 6.18
CA GLN A 2 -1.63 -18.99 5.91
C GLN A 2 -1.07 -17.94 4.94
N ALA A 3 0.21 -17.55 5.13
CA ALA A 3 0.93 -16.66 4.22
C ALA A 3 0.89 -17.16 2.76
N LYS A 4 1.19 -18.45 2.54
CA LYS A 4 1.18 -19.06 1.20
C LYS A 4 -0.19 -19.01 0.52
N ARG A 5 -1.28 -19.13 1.29
CA ARG A 5 -2.66 -19.01 0.77
C ARG A 5 -3.02 -17.58 0.40
N HIS A 6 -2.62 -16.59 1.21
CA HIS A 6 -2.82 -15.18 0.85
C HIS A 6 -1.99 -14.76 -0.36
N LEU A 7 -0.82 -15.35 -0.58
CA LEU A 7 0.03 -15.06 -1.74
C LEU A 7 -0.47 -15.70 -3.04
N ARG A 8 -1.24 -16.78 -2.99
CA ARG A 8 -1.79 -17.45 -4.19
C ARG A 8 -2.66 -16.56 -5.06
N LYS A 9 -3.31 -15.53 -4.49
CA LYS A 9 -4.12 -14.58 -5.26
C LYS A 9 -3.30 -13.70 -6.22
N PHE A 10 -1.98 -13.71 -6.08
CA PHE A 10 -1.06 -12.94 -6.93
C PHE A 10 -0.39 -13.80 -8.01
N ASN A 11 -0.71 -15.10 -8.09
CA ASN A 11 -0.22 -15.95 -9.17
C ASN A 11 -0.84 -15.48 -10.50
N GLY A 12 0.00 -14.97 -11.41
CA GLY A 12 -0.43 -14.45 -12.72
C GLY A 12 -0.47 -12.92 -12.81
N ILE A 13 -0.12 -12.18 -11.75
CA ILE A 13 0.06 -10.73 -11.85
C ILE A 13 1.31 -10.42 -12.68
N PRO A 14 1.24 -9.49 -13.66
CA PRO A 14 2.41 -9.05 -14.41
C PRO A 14 3.51 -8.57 -13.45
N LYS A 15 4.75 -9.04 -13.69
CA LYS A 15 5.88 -8.71 -12.80
C LYS A 15 6.12 -7.20 -12.72
N GLU A 16 5.79 -6.48 -13.80
CA GLU A 16 5.89 -5.02 -13.86
C GLU A 16 5.12 -4.31 -12.72
N HIS A 17 3.98 -4.86 -12.28
CA HIS A 17 3.15 -4.23 -11.24
C HIS A 17 3.51 -4.65 -9.81
N PHE A 18 4.37 -5.66 -9.64
CA PHE A 18 4.70 -6.23 -8.33
C PHE A 18 5.37 -5.19 -7.42
N HIS A 19 6.18 -4.29 -7.99
CA HIS A 19 6.87 -3.25 -7.22
C HIS A 19 5.90 -2.24 -6.60
N LEU A 20 4.79 -1.91 -7.29
CA LEU A 20 3.78 -0.98 -6.78
C LEU A 20 3.06 -1.59 -5.58
N PHE A 21 2.75 -2.88 -5.67
CA PHE A 21 2.11 -3.63 -4.61
C PHE A 21 2.98 -3.70 -3.35
N ILE A 22 4.29 -3.93 -3.49
CA ILE A 22 5.23 -3.92 -2.35
C ILE A 22 5.32 -2.53 -1.71
N LYS A 23 5.36 -1.46 -2.51
CA LYS A 23 5.36 -0.08 -1.98
C LYS A 23 4.07 0.22 -1.21
N GLU A 24 2.92 -0.20 -1.72
CA GLU A 24 1.63 -0.07 -1.05
C GLU A 24 1.61 -0.85 0.28
N CYS A 25 2.07 -2.11 0.28
CA CYS A 25 2.18 -2.92 1.49
C CYS A 25 3.10 -2.24 2.52
N GLN A 26 4.29 -1.79 2.13
CA GLN A 26 5.19 -1.08 3.03
C GLN A 26 4.54 0.17 3.62
N PHE A 27 3.82 0.95 2.81
CA PHE A 27 3.09 2.12 3.30
C PHE A 27 2.03 1.77 4.35
N ARG A 28 1.23 0.72 4.11
CA ARG A 28 0.19 0.24 5.03
C ARG A 28 0.73 -0.37 6.32
N PHE A 29 1.80 -1.18 6.22
CA PHE A 29 2.36 -1.89 7.37
C PHE A 29 3.28 -1.00 8.23
N ASN A 30 3.99 -0.04 7.63
CA ASN A 30 4.84 0.89 8.38
C ASN A 30 4.06 2.08 8.96
N ASN A 31 2.82 2.33 8.50
CA ASN A 31 1.92 3.34 9.05
C ASN A 31 0.58 2.71 9.48
N PRO A 32 0.57 1.86 10.53
CA PRO A 32 -0.61 1.06 10.89
C PRO A 32 -1.76 1.90 11.49
N LYS A 33 -1.50 3.15 11.89
CA LYS A 33 -2.53 4.04 12.43
C LYS A 33 -3.25 4.74 11.28
N VAL A 34 -4.49 4.31 11.04
CA VAL A 34 -5.38 4.87 10.02
C VAL A 34 -5.50 6.40 10.15
N ASP A 35 -5.56 6.93 11.38
CA ASP A 35 -5.63 8.37 11.63
C ASP A 35 -4.41 9.13 11.07
N LYS A 36 -3.20 8.57 11.25
CA LYS A 36 -1.97 9.15 10.69
C LYS A 36 -1.95 9.06 9.17
N GLN A 37 -2.49 7.99 8.59
CA GLN A 37 -2.61 7.86 7.14
C GLN A 37 -3.56 8.91 6.56
N LEU A 38 -4.72 9.11 7.19
CA LEU A 38 -5.70 10.12 6.78
C LEU A 38 -5.12 11.53 6.88
N GLU A 39 -4.39 11.83 7.95
CA GLU A 39 -3.70 13.11 8.13
C GLU A 39 -2.66 13.36 7.02
N ILE A 40 -1.84 12.36 6.68
CA ILE A 40 -0.86 12.44 5.59
C ILE A 40 -1.56 12.68 4.24
N ILE A 41 -2.60 11.91 3.93
CA ILE A 41 -3.36 12.05 2.68
C ILE A 41 -3.99 13.45 2.59
N TYR A 42 -4.60 13.93 3.67
CA TYR A 42 -5.22 15.25 3.72
C TYR A 42 -4.19 16.37 3.53
N ASN A 43 -3.01 16.25 4.15
CA ASN A 43 -1.93 17.23 4.01
C ASN A 43 -1.28 17.22 2.62
N LEU A 44 -1.17 16.06 1.97
CA LEU A 44 -0.68 15.94 0.59
C LEU A 44 -1.67 16.54 -0.40
N ALA A 45 -2.95 16.20 -0.29
CA ALA A 45 -4.00 16.78 -1.12
C ALA A 45 -4.09 18.31 -0.95
N ARG A 46 -3.91 18.81 0.28
CA ARG A 46 -3.85 20.25 0.55
C ARG A 46 -2.61 20.92 -0.06
N LYS A 47 -1.49 20.20 -0.20
CA LYS A 47 -0.24 20.74 -0.78
C LYS A 47 -0.21 20.71 -2.31
N GLU A 48 -0.92 19.78 -2.96
CA GLU A 48 -1.00 19.78 -4.43
C GLU A 48 -2.05 20.75 -4.98
N LEU A 49 -2.98 21.21 -4.14
CA LEU A 49 -4.00 22.19 -4.53
C LEU A 49 -3.55 23.66 -4.42
N PHE A 50 -2.32 23.93 -3.97
CA PHE A 50 -1.76 25.27 -3.80
C PHE A 50 -0.30 25.35 -4.27
#